data_AF-K0RAT2-F1
#
_entry.id   AF-K0RAT2-F1
#
_cell.length_a   1.000
_cell.length_b   1.000
_cell.length_c   1.000
_cell.angle_alpha   90.00
_cell.angle_beta   90.00
_cell.angle_gamma   90.00
#
_symmetry.space_group_name_H-M   'P 1'
#
loop_
_entity.id
_entity.type
_entity.pdbx_description
1 polymer ?
#
loop_
_entity_poly.entity_id
_entity_poly.type
_entity_poly.pdbx_seq_one_letter_code
_entity_poly.pdbx_strand_id
1 'polypeptide(L)'
;SAGYFTATPHRVARKKSQQDRISLPVFVNPKLDAIINPIDKNNFPQWDRLTENQWRRDDNHLMASVGENSFKSLARSHPAVFERHHGDLVLLKDGRVIMRREERPTQSR
;
A
#
# COMPACT_ATOMS: atom_id res chain seq x y z
N SER A 1 0.91 12.64 -2.42
CA SER A 1 0.09 13.84 -2.24
C SER A 1 0.59 14.79 -1.15
N ALA A 2 1.64 14.45 -0.38
CA ALA A 2 2.10 15.29 0.75
C ALA A 2 0.97 15.66 1.74
N GLY A 3 -0.02 14.79 1.90
CA GLY A 3 -1.19 15.05 2.74
C GLY A 3 -2.32 15.85 2.07
N TYR A 4 -2.17 16.33 0.83
CA TYR A 4 -3.21 17.11 0.16
C TYR A 4 -4.46 16.29 -0.16
N PHE A 5 -4.23 15.06 -0.62
CA PHE A 5 -5.26 14.06 -0.86
C PHE A 5 -5.06 12.92 0.12
N THR A 6 -6.10 12.62 0.90
CA THR A 6 -6.16 11.52 1.86
C THR A 6 -7.13 10.46 1.37
N ALA A 7 -6.70 9.21 1.41
CA ALA A 7 -7.57 8.09 1.06
C ALA A 7 -8.68 7.94 2.12
N THR A 8 -9.91 7.72 1.66
CA THR A 8 -11.03 7.38 2.53
C THR A 8 -10.99 5.89 2.87
N PRO A 9 -11.18 5.48 4.14
CA PRO A 9 -11.29 4.07 4.48
C PRO A 9 -12.50 3.42 3.79
N HIS A 10 -12.27 2.36 3.01
CA HIS A 10 -13.35 1.59 2.41
C HIS A 10 -14.02 0.71 3.47
N ARG A 11 -15.34 0.81 3.62
CA ARG A 11 -16.14 -0.02 4.52
C ARG A 11 -17.32 -0.60 3.75
N VAL A 12 -17.58 -1.89 3.92
CA VAL A 12 -18.77 -2.55 3.39
C VAL A 12 -19.76 -2.73 4.54
N ALA A 13 -20.89 -2.04 4.47
CA ALA A 13 -21.98 -2.24 5.41
C ALA A 13 -22.78 -3.50 5.01
N ARG A 14 -22.89 -4.45 5.92
CA ARG A 14 -23.76 -5.62 5.74
C ARG A 14 -25.22 -5.15 5.76
N LYS A 15 -25.97 -5.40 4.68
CA LYS A 15 -27.42 -5.19 4.69
C LYS A 15 -28.09 -6.30 5.51
N LYS A 16 -29.15 -5.95 6.26
CA LYS A 16 -30.03 -6.91 6.94
C LYS A 16 -30.98 -7.66 5.99
N SER A 17 -30.91 -7.42 4.68
CA SER A 17 -31.78 -8.09 3.71
C SER A 17 -31.44 -9.57 3.60
N GLN A 18 -32.45 -10.42 3.47
CA GLN A 18 -32.28 -11.86 3.21
C GLN A 18 -31.87 -12.18 1.76
N GLN A 19 -31.81 -11.18 0.89
CA GLN A 19 -31.37 -11.36 -0.50
C GLN A 19 -29.86 -11.12 -0.60
N ASP A 20 -29.20 -12.00 -1.35
CA ASP A 20 -27.79 -11.88 -1.68
C ASP A 20 -27.54 -10.65 -2.55
N ARG A 21 -26.42 -9.98 -2.29
CA ARG A 21 -25.94 -8.86 -3.10
C ARG A 21 -24.57 -9.21 -3.64
N ILE A 22 -24.48 -9.31 -4.96
CA ILE A 22 -23.21 -9.36 -5.67
C ILE A 22 -22.78 -7.92 -5.99
N SER A 23 -21.50 -7.60 -5.82
CA SER A 23 -20.94 -6.31 -6.19
C SER A 23 -19.59 -6.56 -6.85
N LEU A 24 -19.44 -6.07 -8.08
CA LEU A 24 -18.22 -6.21 -8.87
C LEU A 24 -17.50 -4.86 -8.92
N PRO A 25 -16.42 -4.67 -8.16
CA PRO A 25 -15.63 -3.46 -8.29
C PRO A 25 -14.76 -3.53 -9.55
N VAL A 26 -14.77 -2.47 -10.36
CA VAL A 26 -13.90 -2.31 -11.53
C VAL A 26 -13.02 -1.09 -11.32
N PHE A 27 -11.71 -1.27 -11.42
CA PHE A 27 -10.73 -0.20 -11.25
C PHE A 27 -9.79 -0.17 -12.46
N VAL A 28 -9.61 1.02 -13.03
CA VAL A 28 -8.56 1.27 -14.02
C VAL A 28 -7.33 1.76 -13.27
N ASN A 29 -6.22 1.05 -13.39
CA ASN A 29 -4.96 1.38 -12.72
C ASN A 29 -3.89 1.75 -13.75
N PRO A 30 -2.88 2.54 -13.37
CA PRO A 30 -1.68 2.70 -14.18
C PRO A 30 -1.00 1.35 -14.44
N LYS A 31 -0.07 1.33 -15.40
CA LYS A 31 0.80 0.16 -15.62
C LYS A 31 1.61 -0.16 -14.37
N LEU A 32 1.97 -1.43 -14.18
CA LEU A 32 2.72 -1.88 -13.00
C LEU A 32 4.13 -1.29 -12.91
N ASP A 33 4.74 -0.96 -14.05
CA ASP A 33 6.05 -0.30 -14.14
C ASP A 33 5.97 1.23 -13.98
N ALA A 34 4.77 1.80 -13.83
CA ALA A 34 4.61 3.23 -13.63
C ALA A 34 5.24 3.67 -12.30
N ILE A 35 5.99 4.77 -12.37
CA ILE A 35 6.61 5.43 -11.20
C ILE A 35 5.80 6.67 -10.85
N ILE A 36 5.35 6.75 -9.61
CA ILE A 36 4.58 7.88 -9.07
C ILE A 36 5.47 8.68 -8.13
N ASN A 37 5.90 9.85 -8.61
CA ASN A 37 6.71 10.75 -7.80
C ASN A 37 5.86 11.53 -6.80
N PRO A 38 6.39 11.84 -5.60
CA PRO A 38 5.74 12.76 -4.68
C PRO A 38 5.50 14.10 -5.36
N ILE A 39 4.30 14.65 -5.19
CA ILE A 39 3.99 15.99 -5.68
C ILE A 39 4.67 17.00 -4.76
N ASP A 40 5.28 18.04 -5.35
CA ASP A 40 5.83 19.15 -4.60
C ASP A 40 4.72 19.91 -3.87
N LYS A 41 4.87 20.06 -2.55
CA LYS A 41 3.95 20.80 -1.70
C LYS A 41 3.88 22.28 -2.06
N ASN A 42 4.95 22.84 -2.65
CA ASN A 42 5.01 24.24 -3.05
C ASN A 42 4.10 24.55 -4.25
N ASN A 43 3.65 23.53 -4.98
CA ASN A 43 2.77 23.68 -6.13
C ASN A 43 1.28 23.77 -5.75
N PHE A 44 0.95 23.79 -4.45
CA PHE A 44 -0.43 23.85 -3.98
C PHE A 44 -0.67 25.05 -3.07
N PRO A 45 -1.91 25.58 -3.04
CA PRO A 45 -2.32 26.57 -2.06
C PRO A 45 -2.12 26.05 -0.63
N GLN A 46 -1.81 26.94 0.31
CA GLN A 46 -1.79 26.58 1.74
C GLN A 46 -3.17 26.06 2.17
N TRP A 47 -3.17 25.05 3.03
CA TRP A 47 -4.40 24.46 3.57
C TRP A 47 -4.29 24.34 5.09
N ASP A 48 -5.38 24.61 5.79
CA ASP A 48 -5.46 24.44 7.24
C ASP A 48 -5.76 22.97 7.57
N ARG A 49 -4.74 22.11 7.52
CA ARG A 49 -4.84 20.75 8.06
C ARG A 49 -4.19 20.69 9.42
N LEU A 50 -4.94 20.16 10.38
CA LEU A 50 -4.58 20.11 11.80
C LEU A 50 -3.30 19.32 12.14
N THR A 51 -2.82 18.45 11.23
CA THR A 51 -1.64 17.60 11.49
C THR A 51 -0.86 17.31 10.20
N GLU A 52 0.44 17.61 10.22
CA GLU A 52 1.28 17.55 9.02
C GLU A 52 1.53 16.13 8.49
N ASN A 53 1.27 15.07 9.27
CA ASN A 53 1.73 13.72 8.93
C ASN A 53 0.75 12.56 9.21
N GLN A 54 -0.52 12.81 9.55
CA GLN A 54 -1.50 11.71 9.81
C GLN A 54 -1.75 10.80 8.61
N TRP A 55 -1.39 11.24 7.40
CA TRP A 55 -1.53 10.48 6.16
C TRP A 55 -0.41 9.45 5.95
N ARG A 56 0.70 9.53 6.71
CA ARG A 56 1.77 8.53 6.71
C ARG A 56 1.57 7.57 7.86
N ARG A 57 1.91 6.31 7.62
CA ARG A 57 1.94 5.28 8.66
C ARG A 57 3.27 4.55 8.60
N ASP A 58 3.86 4.32 9.76
CA ASP A 58 5.16 3.64 9.86
C ASP A 58 5.08 2.17 9.41
N ASP A 59 3.87 1.59 9.46
CA ASP A 59 3.55 0.23 9.03
C ASP A 59 3.14 0.12 7.55
N ASN A 60 3.25 1.21 6.77
CA ASN A 60 2.86 1.24 5.37
C ASN A 60 3.71 2.22 4.55
N HIS A 61 4.99 1.89 4.40
CA HIS A 61 5.91 2.53 3.50
C HIS A 61 5.35 2.51 2.07
N LEU A 62 5.24 3.68 1.44
CA LEU A 62 4.78 3.81 0.05
C LEU A 62 5.97 3.84 -0.89
N MET A 63 6.08 2.82 -1.74
CA MET A 63 7.09 2.80 -2.81
C MET A 63 6.70 3.75 -3.95
N ALA A 64 7.66 4.11 -4.80
CA ALA A 64 7.38 4.93 -5.99
C ALA A 64 6.70 4.10 -7.10
N SER A 65 7.02 2.81 -7.22
CA SER A 65 6.42 1.94 -8.24
C SER A 65 4.99 1.53 -7.88
N VAL A 66 4.10 1.57 -8.88
CA VAL A 66 2.74 1.05 -8.76
C VAL A 66 2.77 -0.46 -8.49
N GLY A 67 3.56 -1.22 -9.26
CA GLY A 67 3.65 -2.67 -9.16
C GLY A 67 4.13 -3.13 -7.79
N GLU A 68 5.14 -2.47 -7.23
CA GLU A 68 5.62 -2.77 -5.88
C GLU A 68 4.51 -2.59 -4.83
N ASN A 69 3.76 -1.48 -4.90
CA ASN A 69 2.65 -1.23 -3.98
C ASN A 69 1.49 -2.22 -4.18
N SER A 70 1.17 -2.59 -5.41
CA SER A 70 0.19 -3.64 -5.72
C SER A 70 0.61 -4.98 -5.14
N PHE A 71 1.88 -5.36 -5.32
CA PHE A 71 2.41 -6.61 -4.81
C PHE A 71 2.44 -6.66 -3.29
N LYS A 72 2.89 -5.59 -2.62
CA LYS A 72 2.77 -5.40 -1.16
C LYS A 72 1.33 -5.59 -0.68
N SER A 73 0.36 -5.02 -1.39
CA SER A 73 -1.05 -5.11 -1.03
C SER A 73 -1.55 -6.55 -1.11
N LEU A 74 -1.20 -7.28 -2.18
CA LEU A 74 -1.50 -8.70 -2.33
C LEU A 74 -0.84 -9.55 -1.24
N ALA A 75 0.44 -9.31 -0.93
CA ALA A 75 1.17 -10.01 0.11
C ALA A 75 0.51 -9.83 1.49
N ARG A 76 0.08 -8.60 1.82
CA ARG A 76 -0.65 -8.31 3.06
C ARG A 76 -2.02 -8.99 3.12
N SER A 77 -2.77 -8.99 2.02
CA SER A 77 -4.12 -9.54 1.99
C SER A 77 -4.18 -11.08 1.90
N HIS A 78 -3.15 -11.70 1.32
CA HIS A 78 -3.12 -13.14 1.05
C HIS A 78 -1.77 -13.76 1.46
N PRO A 79 -1.42 -13.75 2.77
CA PRO A 79 -0.11 -14.18 3.23
C PRO A 79 0.23 -15.63 2.87
N ALA A 80 -0.74 -16.55 2.90
CA ALA A 80 -0.52 -17.94 2.51
C ALA A 80 -0.20 -18.11 1.02
N VAL A 81 -0.78 -17.27 0.15
CA VAL A 81 -0.48 -17.27 -1.29
C VAL A 81 0.92 -16.71 -1.52
N PHE A 82 1.26 -15.62 -0.82
CA PHE A 82 2.58 -15.02 -0.88
C PHE A 82 3.67 -16.02 -0.45
N GLU A 83 3.51 -16.69 0.69
CA GLU A 83 4.45 -17.69 1.19
C GLU A 83 4.62 -18.87 0.22
N ARG A 84 3.51 -19.38 -0.34
CA ARG A 84 3.53 -20.51 -1.27
C ARG A 84 4.29 -20.22 -2.57
N HIS A 85 4.16 -19.01 -3.10
CA HIS A 85 4.68 -18.66 -4.44
C HIS A 85 5.96 -17.81 -4.41
N HIS A 86 6.28 -17.20 -3.27
CA HIS A 86 7.39 -16.28 -3.10
C HIS A 86 8.15 -16.53 -1.78
N GLY A 87 8.47 -17.81 -1.48
CA GLY A 87 9.15 -18.19 -0.24
C GLY A 87 10.56 -17.59 -0.07
N ASP A 88 11.16 -17.15 -1.18
CA ASP A 88 12.42 -16.41 -1.28
C ASP A 88 12.30 -14.93 -0.85
N LEU A 89 11.07 -14.41 -0.74
CA LEU A 89 10.78 -13.04 -0.31
C LEU A 89 10.27 -12.99 1.13
N VAL A 90 10.33 -11.80 1.73
CA VAL A 90 9.75 -11.49 3.04
C VAL A 90 9.06 -10.13 3.00
N LEU A 91 7.87 -10.05 3.59
CA LEU A 91 7.15 -8.80 3.83
C LEU A 91 7.58 -8.25 5.20
N LEU A 92 8.27 -7.12 5.18
CA LEU A 92 8.69 -6.41 6.39
C LEU A 92 7.51 -5.73 7.09
N LYS A 93 7.68 -5.41 8.38
CA LYS A 93 6.66 -4.73 9.19
C LYS A 93 6.25 -3.36 8.64
N ASP A 94 7.17 -2.66 7.97
CA ASP A 94 6.89 -1.38 7.31
C ASP A 94 6.22 -1.54 5.95
N GLY A 95 5.97 -2.76 5.49
CA GLY A 95 5.31 -3.07 4.23
C GLY A 95 6.25 -3.22 3.03
N ARG A 96 7.57 -3.03 3.18
CA ARG A 96 8.49 -3.36 2.07
C ARG A 96 8.55 -4.88 1.86
N VAL A 97 8.72 -5.29 0.61
CA VAL A 97 8.98 -6.69 0.25
C VAL A 97 10.40 -6.79 -0.24
N ILE A 98 11.20 -7.64 0.40
CA ILE A 98 12.63 -7.81 0.08
C ILE A 98 12.97 -9.28 -0.09
N MET A 99 14.15 -9.58 -0.65
CA MET A 99 14.67 -10.93 -0.64
C MET A 99 14.99 -11.35 0.80
N ARG A 100 14.66 -12.58 1.19
CA ARG A 100 14.93 -13.10 2.53
C ARG A 100 16.41 -13.07 2.91
N ARG A 101 17.32 -13.16 1.92
CA ARG A 101 18.77 -13.03 2.15
C ARG A 101 19.18 -11.64 2.64
N GLU A 102 18.40 -10.60 2.33
CA GLU A 102 18.65 -9.20 2.69
C GLU A 102 18.03 -8.83 4.05
N GLU A 103 17.18 -9.69 4.60
CA GLU A 103 16.56 -9.50 5.93
C GLU A 103 17.58 -9.63 7.07
N ARG A 104 18.61 -10.48 6.88
CA ARG A 104 19.68 -10.65 7.87
C ARG A 104 20.66 -9.49 7.74
N PRO A 105 20.95 -8.75 8.83
CA PRO A 105 22.03 -7.79 8.79
C PRO A 105 23.29 -8.56 8.42
N THR A 106 24.03 -8.06 7.43
CA THR A 106 25.38 -8.50 7.12
C THR A 106 26.14 -8.57 8.44
N GLN A 107 26.41 -9.78 8.96
CA GLN A 107 27.37 -9.94 10.04
C GLN A 107 28.71 -9.52 9.44
N SER A 108 29.12 -8.28 9.70
CA SER A 108 30.47 -7.83 9.40
C SER A 108 31.42 -8.71 10.21
N ARG A 109 32.27 -9.46 9.49
CA ARG A 109 33.49 -10.03 10.05
C ARG A 109 34.47 -8.94 10.44
#